data_AF-X0YA66-F1
#
_entry.id   AF-X0YA66-F1
#
_cell.length_a   1.000
_cell.length_b   1.000
_cell.length_c   1.000
_cell.angle_alpha   90.00
_cell.angle_beta   90.00
_cell.angle_gamma   90.00
#
_symmetry.space_group_name_H-M   'P 1'
#
loop_
_entity.id
_entity.type
_entity.pdbx_description
1 polymer ?
#
loop_
_entity_poly.entity_id
_entity_poly.type
_entity_poly.pdbx_seq_one_letter_code
_entity_poly.pdbx_strand_id
1 'polypeptide(L)'
;FTVEVMLEEVANVFAVKAVLTFDPAKLQVNQIEVYEDARSLLKANGGTVIPFSRYDNAAGSATIEVATATGDPPGVDGTGAVAKVTFSAASTGSSLISFTISSALRDPENVDITLSDLADAVVEVQ
;
A
#
# COMPACT_ATOMS: atom_id res chain seq x y z
N PHE A 1 9.27 12.91 4.56
CA PHE A 1 7.85 13.10 4.23
C PHE A 1 7.15 11.74 4.25
N THR A 2 5.83 11.71 4.14
CA THR A 2 5.06 10.45 4.17
C THR A 2 4.13 10.36 2.97
N VAL A 3 3.93 9.15 2.45
CA VAL A 3 2.97 8.83 1.40
C VAL A 3 2.05 7.72 1.92
N GLU A 4 0.75 7.84 1.69
CA GLU A 4 -0.21 6.81 2.03
C GLU A 4 -0.48 5.90 0.82
N VAL A 5 -0.59 4.60 1.09
CA VAL A 5 -1.08 3.62 0.13
C VAL A 5 -2.58 3.53 0.32
N MET A 6 -3.31 3.90 -0.74
CA MET A 6 -4.77 4.02 -0.77
C MET A 6 -5.37 2.96 -1.68
N LEU A 7 -6.55 2.47 -1.32
CA LEU A 7 -7.46 1.78 -2.21
C LEU A 7 -8.61 2.73 -2.54
N GLU A 8 -9.03 2.77 -3.80
CA GLU A 8 -10.11 3.63 -4.26
C GLU A 8 -11.20 2.80 -4.95
N GLU A 9 -12.46 3.01 -4.54
CA GLU A 9 -13.66 2.41 -5.13
C GLU A 9 -13.59 0.88 -5.27
N VAL A 10 -13.05 0.20 -4.26
CA VAL A 10 -12.90 -1.26 -4.28
C VAL A 10 -14.15 -1.97 -3.78
N ALA A 11 -14.32 -3.22 -4.20
CA ALA A 11 -15.38 -4.10 -3.74
C ALA A 11 -14.81 -5.47 -3.32
N ASN A 12 -15.30 -5.99 -2.21
CA ASN A 12 -15.02 -7.29 -1.62
C ASN A 12 -13.51 -7.57 -1.42
N VAL A 13 -12.72 -6.55 -1.04
CA VAL A 13 -11.28 -6.73 -0.84
C VAL A 13 -11.00 -7.42 0.49
N PHE A 14 -10.24 -8.50 0.46
CA PHE A 14 -9.80 -9.25 1.62
C PHE A 14 -8.29 -9.12 1.85
N ALA A 15 -7.50 -9.10 0.77
CA ALA A 15 -6.06 -8.96 0.82
C ALA A 15 -5.51 -8.00 -0.24
N VAL A 16 -4.41 -7.34 0.12
CA VAL A 16 -3.72 -6.33 -0.67
C VAL A 16 -2.25 -6.68 -0.76
N LYS A 17 -1.74 -6.70 -1.98
CA LYS A 17 -0.31 -6.66 -2.27
C LYS A 17 -0.03 -5.37 -3.03
N ALA A 18 0.66 -4.44 -2.39
CA ALA A 18 1.17 -3.23 -3.02
C ALA A 18 2.68 -3.34 -3.20
N VAL A 19 3.15 -3.25 -4.44
CA VAL A 19 4.59 -3.26 -4.76
C VAL A 19 4.97 -1.93 -5.38
N LEU A 20 5.75 -1.16 -4.64
CA LEU A 20 6.18 0.19 -5.00
C LEU A 20 7.62 0.18 -5.51
N THR A 21 7.90 1.06 -6.47
CA THR A 21 9.24 1.38 -6.95
C THR A 21 9.53 2.87 -6.79
N PHE A 22 10.78 3.20 -6.47
CA PHE A 22 11.28 4.56 -6.32
C PHE A 22 12.75 4.64 -6.77
N ASP A 23 13.24 5.85 -7.08
CA ASP A 23 14.66 6.07 -7.38
C ASP A 23 15.47 6.06 -6.06
N PRO A 24 16.33 5.04 -5.82
CA PRO A 24 17.08 4.93 -4.58
C PRO A 24 18.17 5.99 -4.43
N ALA A 25 18.59 6.64 -5.52
CA ALA A 25 19.53 7.76 -5.45
C ALA A 25 18.88 9.04 -4.92
N LYS A 26 17.54 9.13 -5.00
CA LYS A 26 16.76 10.30 -4.57
C LYS A 26 15.97 10.07 -3.29
N LEU A 27 15.43 8.87 -3.10
CA LEU A 27 14.52 8.54 -2.02
C LEU A 27 15.00 7.31 -1.25
N GLN A 28 14.76 7.32 0.06
CA GLN A 28 15.06 6.21 0.95
C GLN A 28 13.85 5.96 1.85
N VAL A 29 13.36 4.73 1.90
CA VAL A 29 12.32 4.32 2.84
C VAL A 29 12.94 4.21 4.23
N ASN A 30 12.36 4.91 5.20
CA ASN A 30 12.76 4.85 6.60
C ASN A 30 11.88 3.86 7.37
N GLN A 31 10.59 3.81 7.03
CA GLN A 31 9.60 3.00 7.74
C GLN A 31 8.37 2.74 6.87
N ILE A 32 7.77 1.56 7.02
CA ILE A 32 6.42 1.26 6.56
C ILE A 32 5.56 1.00 7.80
N GLU A 33 4.43 1.72 7.92
CA GLU A 33 3.40 1.49 8.93
C GLU A 33 2.17 0.95 8.21
N VAL A 34 1.86 -0.33 8.38
CA VAL A 34 0.56 -0.88 7.95
C VAL A 34 -0.47 -0.50 9.01
N TYR A 35 -1.63 0.02 8.60
CA TYR A 35 -2.66 0.42 9.55
C TYR A 35 -3.41 -0.81 10.05
N GLU A 36 -3.36 -1.04 11.37
CA GLU A 36 -4.03 -2.15 12.06
C GLU A 36 -5.26 -1.69 12.88
N ASP A 37 -5.54 -0.39 12.87
CA ASP A 37 -6.64 0.27 13.57
C ASP A 37 -7.69 0.84 12.60
N ALA A 38 -8.57 1.71 13.10
CA ALA A 38 -9.67 2.29 12.35
C ALA A 38 -9.25 3.16 11.14
N ARG A 39 -7.96 3.49 10.99
CA ARG A 39 -7.42 4.15 9.79
C ARG A 39 -7.38 3.23 8.57
N SER A 40 -7.35 1.92 8.80
CA SER A 40 -7.25 0.91 7.75
C SER A 40 -8.62 0.61 7.15
N LEU A 41 -8.74 0.66 5.82
CA LEU A 41 -9.93 0.16 5.13
C LEU A 41 -10.20 -1.31 5.47
N LEU A 42 -9.15 -2.12 5.64
CA LEU A 42 -9.23 -3.54 6.00
C LEU A 42 -9.80 -3.79 7.41
N LYS A 43 -9.95 -2.73 8.23
CA LYS A 43 -10.58 -2.79 9.55
C LYS A 43 -12.09 -2.48 9.50
N ALA A 44 -12.62 -2.03 8.35
CA ALA A 44 -13.98 -1.50 8.24
C ALA A 44 -15.06 -2.47 8.75
N ASN A 45 -14.87 -3.79 8.54
CA ASN A 45 -15.79 -4.83 9.00
C ASN A 45 -15.37 -5.51 10.30
N GLY A 46 -14.56 -4.82 11.12
CA GLY A 46 -14.16 -5.30 12.46
C GLY A 46 -13.10 -6.41 12.48
N GLY A 47 -12.57 -6.80 11.31
CA GLY A 47 -11.56 -7.85 11.20
C GLY A 47 -10.22 -7.50 11.86
N THR A 48 -9.34 -8.48 12.02
CA THR A 48 -7.96 -8.31 12.47
C THR A 48 -7.05 -8.16 11.26
N VAL A 49 -6.34 -7.03 11.17
CA VAL A 49 -5.38 -6.79 10.09
C VAL A 49 -4.12 -7.62 10.36
N ILE A 50 -3.65 -8.35 9.34
CA ILE A 50 -2.45 -9.19 9.40
C ILE A 50 -1.39 -8.57 8.47
N PRO A 51 -0.43 -7.81 9.02
CA PRO A 51 0.51 -7.03 8.21
C PRO A 51 1.82 -7.78 7.93
N PHE A 52 2.28 -7.69 6.68
CA PHE A 52 3.65 -7.99 6.28
C PHE A 52 4.16 -6.83 5.42
N SER A 53 5.37 -6.36 5.67
CA SER A 53 6.00 -5.37 4.82
C SER A 53 7.51 -5.52 4.80
N ARG A 54 8.11 -5.10 3.69
CA ARG A 54 9.57 -5.04 3.50
C ARG A 54 9.92 -3.94 2.52
N TYR A 55 11.14 -3.44 2.60
CA TYR A 55 11.70 -2.53 1.61
C TYR A 55 13.18 -2.85 1.39
N ASP A 56 13.66 -2.53 0.18
CA ASP A 56 15.05 -2.60 -0.22
C ASP A 56 15.43 -1.26 -0.85
N ASN A 57 16.17 -0.48 -0.07
CA ASN A 57 16.64 0.85 -0.47
C ASN A 57 17.80 0.82 -1.47
N ALA A 58 18.46 -0.33 -1.68
CA ALA A 58 19.45 -0.48 -2.73
C ALA A 58 18.76 -0.78 -4.07
N ALA A 59 17.71 -1.60 -4.05
CA ALA A 59 16.91 -1.93 -5.22
C ALA A 59 15.84 -0.88 -5.56
N GLY A 60 15.54 0.06 -4.66
CA GLY A 60 14.50 1.07 -4.88
C GLY A 60 13.09 0.49 -4.82
N SER A 61 12.83 -0.44 -3.90
CA SER A 61 11.55 -1.17 -3.83
C SER A 61 10.96 -1.25 -2.42
N ALA A 62 9.63 -1.26 -2.35
CA ALA A 62 8.89 -1.56 -1.13
C ALA A 62 7.71 -2.49 -1.45
N THR A 63 7.40 -3.41 -0.54
CA THR A 63 6.28 -4.34 -0.65
C THR A 63 5.47 -4.31 0.63
N ILE A 64 4.16 -4.15 0.50
CA ILE A 64 3.17 -4.26 1.57
C ILE A 64 2.23 -5.40 1.19
N GLU A 65 2.17 -6.42 2.02
CA GLU A 65 1.28 -7.58 1.89
C GLU A 65 0.42 -7.63 3.15
N VAL A 66 -0.86 -7.33 3.03
CA VAL A 66 -1.76 -7.21 4.18
C VAL A 66 -3.11 -7.84 3.86
N ALA A 67 -3.67 -8.55 4.84
CA ALA A 67 -5.02 -9.12 4.76
C ALA A 67 -5.82 -8.78 6.01
N THR A 68 -7.14 -8.96 5.96
CA THR A 68 -8.01 -8.92 7.13
C THR A 68 -8.48 -10.32 7.47
N ALA A 69 -8.49 -10.69 8.75
CA ALA A 69 -9.04 -11.94 9.26
C ALA A 69 -10.29 -11.66 10.10
N THR A 70 -11.21 -12.62 10.22
CA THR A 70 -12.36 -12.55 11.15
C THR A 70 -13.32 -11.35 10.98
N GLY A 71 -13.28 -10.64 9.84
CA GLY A 71 -14.26 -9.59 9.52
C GLY A 71 -15.62 -10.18 9.15
N ASP A 72 -16.69 -9.43 9.39
CA ASP A 72 -18.05 -9.78 8.95
C ASP A 72 -18.75 -8.57 8.31
N PRO A 73 -18.96 -8.56 6.97
CA PRO A 73 -18.51 -9.58 6.01
C PRO A 73 -16.97 -9.65 5.87
N PRO A 74 -16.41 -10.75 5.36
CA PRO A 74 -14.96 -10.98 5.34
C PRO A 74 -14.18 -10.00 4.44
N GLY A 75 -14.74 -9.60 3.29
CA GLY A 75 -14.17 -8.58 2.41
C GLY A 75 -14.72 -7.19 2.74
N VAL A 76 -13.96 -6.14 2.41
CA VAL A 76 -14.32 -4.73 2.63
C VAL A 76 -14.56 -4.01 1.30
N ASP A 77 -15.47 -3.04 1.34
CA ASP A 77 -15.80 -2.17 0.21
C ASP A 77 -15.39 -0.72 0.51
N GLY A 78 -15.17 0.07 -0.54
CA GLY A 78 -15.06 1.53 -0.47
C GLY A 78 -13.67 2.07 -0.80
N THR A 79 -13.35 3.22 -0.20
CA THR A 79 -12.11 3.96 -0.41
C THR A 79 -11.44 4.21 0.93
N GLY A 80 -10.14 3.97 1.03
CA GLY A 80 -9.41 4.20 2.28
C GLY A 80 -7.96 3.76 2.24
N ALA A 81 -7.22 4.18 3.26
CA ALA A 81 -5.80 3.86 3.41
C ALA A 81 -5.60 2.43 3.91
N VAL A 82 -4.44 1.85 3.58
CA VAL A 82 -4.00 0.56 4.14
C VAL A 82 -2.64 0.65 4.83
N ALA A 83 -1.79 1.59 4.41
CA ALA A 83 -0.46 1.78 4.98
C ALA A 83 0.06 3.19 4.73
N LYS A 84 1.08 3.58 5.49
CA LYS A 84 1.87 4.79 5.32
C LYS A 84 3.34 4.45 5.19
N VAL A 85 3.98 5.00 4.16
CA VAL A 85 5.41 4.86 3.92
C VAL A 85 6.10 6.18 4.24
N THR A 86 7.09 6.12 5.12
CA THR A 86 7.90 7.28 5.50
C THR A 86 9.19 7.27 4.70
N PHE A 87 9.43 8.35 3.95
CA PHE A 87 10.62 8.54 3.13
C PHE A 87 11.50 9.67 3.67
N SER A 88 12.81 9.51 3.48
CA SER A 88 13.77 10.61 3.45
C SER A 88 14.20 10.89 2.00
N ALA A 89 14.49 12.16 1.72
CA ALA A 89 15.07 12.57 0.45
C ALA A 89 16.59 12.60 0.58
N ALA A 90 17.27 11.90 -0.33
CA ALA A 90 18.72 11.87 -0.45
C ALA A 90 19.26 12.98 -1.38
N SER A 91 18.42 13.51 -2.28
CA SER A 91 18.76 14.64 -3.16
C SER A 91 17.55 15.53 -3.42
N THR A 92 17.80 16.76 -3.89
CA THR A 92 16.76 17.67 -4.38
C THR A 92 16.26 17.28 -5.76
N GLY A 93 15.11 17.84 -6.17
CA GLY A 93 14.45 17.61 -7.45
C GLY A 93 13.21 16.72 -7.37
N SER A 94 12.67 16.40 -8.55
CA SER A 94 11.45 15.59 -8.72
C SER A 94 11.79 14.09 -8.73
N SER A 95 10.97 13.27 -8.06
CA SER A 95 11.04 11.81 -8.07
C SER A 95 9.65 11.20 -8.07
N LEU A 96 9.48 10.06 -8.75
CA LEU A 96 8.26 9.28 -8.73
C LEU A 96 8.31 8.17 -7.69
N ILE A 97 7.15 7.86 -7.13
CA ILE A 97 6.85 6.60 -6.44
C ILE A 97 5.70 5.97 -7.20
N SER A 98 5.95 4.80 -7.79
CA SER A 98 5.00 4.14 -8.69
C SER A 98 4.65 2.74 -8.19
N PHE A 99 3.42 2.30 -8.41
CA PHE A 99 3.08 0.90 -8.26
C PHE A 99 3.58 0.08 -9.45
N THR A 100 3.89 -1.18 -9.21
CA THR A 100 4.21 -2.14 -10.28
C THR A 100 3.00 -3.03 -10.59
N ILE A 101 3.01 -3.64 -11.78
CA ILE A 101 2.04 -4.66 -12.21
C ILE A 101 2.01 -5.92 -11.32
N SER A 102 2.96 -6.07 -10.39
CA SER A 102 2.98 -7.18 -9.44
C SER A 102 2.12 -6.90 -8.18
N SER A 103 1.52 -5.72 -8.11
CA SER A 103 0.48 -5.37 -7.13
C SER A 103 -0.82 -6.11 -7.47
N ALA A 104 -1.58 -6.49 -6.45
CA ALA A 104 -2.80 -7.26 -6.60
C ALA A 104 -3.76 -7.02 -5.43
N LEU A 105 -5.05 -7.21 -5.70
CA LEU A 105 -6.10 -7.30 -4.70
C LEU A 105 -6.74 -8.68 -4.79
N ARG A 106 -7.20 -9.23 -3.66
CA ARG A 106 -7.93 -10.50 -3.64
C ARG A 106 -9.17 -10.42 -2.79
N ASP A 107 -10.16 -11.20 -3.18
CA ASP A 107 -11.39 -11.42 -2.41
C ASP A 107 -11.23 -12.54 -1.35
N PRO A 108 -12.24 -12.76 -0.48
CA PRO A 108 -12.22 -13.81 0.54
C PRO A 108 -12.10 -15.24 -0.03
N GLU A 109 -12.54 -15.45 -1.27
CA GLU A 109 -12.41 -16.70 -2.02
C GLU A 109 -11.01 -16.87 -2.67
N ASN A 110 -10.11 -15.93 -2.41
CA ASN A 110 -8.74 -15.88 -2.95
C ASN A 110 -8.71 -15.78 -4.48
N VAL A 111 -9.71 -15.14 -5.06
CA VAL A 111 -9.78 -14.74 -6.47
C VAL A 111 -9.17 -13.34 -6.62
N ASP A 112 -8.37 -13.14 -7.66
CA ASP A 112 -7.79 -11.83 -7.96
C ASP A 112 -8.89 -10.85 -8.39
N ILE A 113 -8.90 -9.66 -7.78
CA ILE A 113 -9.75 -8.54 -8.16
C ILE A 113 -9.01 -7.73 -9.22
N THR A 114 -9.68 -7.43 -10.33
CA THR A 114 -9.08 -6.66 -11.43
C THR A 114 -8.80 -5.23 -10.98
N LEU A 115 -7.54 -4.80 -11.07
CA LEU A 115 -7.14 -3.42 -10.88
C LEU A 115 -7.48 -2.60 -12.12
N SER A 116 -8.27 -1.55 -11.94
CA SER A 116 -8.65 -0.66 -13.04
C SER A 116 -7.54 0.34 -13.38
N ASP A 117 -6.76 0.77 -12.38
CA ASP A 117 -5.63 1.68 -12.56
C ASP A 117 -4.61 1.55 -11.41
N LEU A 118 -3.44 2.13 -11.61
CA LEU A 118 -2.36 2.28 -10.64
C LEU A 118 -1.85 3.72 -10.67
N ALA A 119 -2.22 4.51 -9.66
CA ALA A 119 -1.86 5.92 -9.59
C ALA A 119 -0.49 6.14 -8.96
N ASP A 120 0.35 6.93 -9.64
CA ASP A 120 1.70 7.29 -9.18
C ASP A 120 1.67 8.55 -8.30
N ALA A 121 2.65 8.64 -7.40
CA ALA A 121 2.92 9.85 -6.62
C ALA A 121 4.16 10.59 -7.13
N VAL A 122 4.05 11.91 -7.25
CA VAL A 122 5.18 12.81 -7.54
C VAL A 122 5.65 13.47 -6.25
N VAL A 123 6.95 13.40 -5.99
CA VAL A 123 7.59 14.08 -4.86
C VAL A 123 8.53 15.15 -5.39
N GLU A 124 8.32 16.39 -4.94
CA GLU A 124 9.21 17.52 -5.22
C GLU A 124 10.02 17.85 -3.96
N VAL A 125 11.34 17.66 -4.03
CA VAL A 125 12.27 17.97 -2.94
C VAL A 125 12.98 19.28 -3.25
N GLN A 126 12.83 20.27 -2.37
CA GLN A 126 13.45 21.60 -2.46
C GLN A 126 14.72 21.67 -1.63
#